data_AF-A0A966DKX8-F1
#
_entry.id   AF-A0A966DKX8-F1
#
_cell.length_a   1.000
_cell.length_b   1.000
_cell.length_c   1.000
_cell.angle_alpha   90.00
_cell.angle_beta   90.00
_cell.angle_gamma   90.00
#
_symmetry.space_group_name_H-M   'P 1'
#
loop_
_entity.id
_entity.type
_entity.pdbx_description
1 polymer ?
#
loop_
_entity_poly.entity_id
_entity_poly.type
_entity_poly.pdbx_seq_one_letter_code
_entity_poly.pdbx_strand_id
1 'polypeptide(L)'
;MIGTLVNTAAVIGGGVIGLLLKKRMPIRITTIYFQAIGLFTLAIGASMAVEMEHILIVVSSLAIGSLLGEWMDIERGAERLSLRLKHRFHIGSEKFSEGLITAFLLFCVGSLTILGTIQEGTGGSPDLLYTKSLMDFFSAILLASAFGVGVAIAAAPLFIFQASLTLLAGYAGSFFTEEIILGLTSVGGIMLIG
;
A
#
# COMPACT_ATOMS: atom_id res chain seq x y z
N MET A 1 -8.33 -13.65 -1.52
CA MET A 1 -7.76 -13.20 -0.23
C MET A 1 -6.37 -13.77 0.07
N ILE A 2 -5.83 -14.65 -0.77
CA ILE A 2 -4.50 -15.22 -0.57
C ILE A 2 -3.45 -14.10 -0.68
N GLY A 3 -3.55 -13.22 -1.67
CA GLY A 3 -2.69 -12.06 -1.85
C GLY A 3 -2.68 -11.13 -0.64
N THR A 4 -3.84 -10.81 -0.08
CA THR A 4 -3.95 -10.02 1.17
C THR A 4 -3.20 -10.68 2.34
N LEU A 5 -3.36 -12.00 2.51
CA LEU A 5 -2.69 -12.75 3.57
C LEU A 5 -1.18 -12.79 3.37
N VAL A 6 -0.73 -12.99 2.13
CA VAL A 6 0.69 -13.00 1.78
C VAL A 6 1.31 -11.63 2.03
N ASN A 7 0.64 -10.53 1.66
CA ASN A 7 1.18 -9.18 1.90
C ASN A 7 1.24 -8.87 3.41
N THR A 8 0.19 -9.22 4.15
CA THR A 8 0.17 -9.05 5.61
C THR A 8 1.32 -9.84 6.26
N ALA A 9 1.51 -11.10 5.87
CA ALA A 9 2.61 -11.93 6.37
C ALA A 9 3.99 -11.37 5.98
N ALA A 10 4.12 -10.84 4.77
CA ALA A 10 5.32 -10.17 4.28
C ALA A 10 5.68 -8.94 5.13
N VAL A 11 4.71 -8.07 5.44
CA VAL A 11 4.96 -6.90 6.29
C VAL A 11 5.33 -7.29 7.72
N ILE A 12 4.66 -8.30 8.29
CA ILE A 12 5.00 -8.82 9.62
C ILE A 12 6.41 -9.41 9.62
N GLY A 13 6.71 -10.31 8.68
CA GLY A 13 8.00 -10.98 8.58
C GLY A 13 9.14 -9.99 8.33
N GLY A 14 8.96 -9.08 7.37
CA GLY A 14 9.90 -8.02 7.08
C GLY A 14 10.10 -7.08 8.26
N GLY A 15 9.02 -6.67 8.92
CA GLY A 15 9.08 -5.83 10.12
C GLY A 15 9.85 -6.50 11.27
N VAL A 16 9.62 -7.79 11.52
CA VAL A 16 10.35 -8.57 12.54
C VAL A 16 11.83 -8.68 12.18
N ILE A 17 12.17 -8.99 10.93
CA ILE A 17 13.56 -9.06 10.46
C ILE A 17 14.24 -7.69 10.63
N GLY A 18 13.58 -6.61 10.21
CA GLY A 18 14.09 -5.25 10.37
C GLY A 18 14.35 -4.86 11.82
N LEU A 19 13.45 -5.26 12.73
CA LEU A 19 13.63 -5.08 14.17
C LEU A 19 14.85 -5.81 14.72
N LEU A 20 15.11 -7.04 14.26
CA LEU A 20 16.28 -7.82 14.67
C LEU A 20 17.59 -7.22 14.14
N LEU A 21 17.56 -6.61 12.95
CA LEU A 21 18.72 -5.96 12.33
C LEU A 21 19.14 -4.63 12.99
N LYS A 22 18.35 -4.09 13.93
CA LYS A 22 18.59 -2.88 14.78
C LYS A 22 19.65 -1.90 14.23
N LYS A 23 19.25 -0.79 13.60
CA LYS A 23 20.13 0.34 13.17
C LYS A 23 21.39 -0.03 12.36
N ARG A 24 21.63 -1.31 12.00
CA ARG A 24 22.82 -1.74 11.25
C ARG A 24 22.67 -1.59 9.74
N MET A 25 21.49 -1.25 9.22
CA MET A 25 21.29 -1.04 7.79
C MET A 25 22.01 0.23 7.34
N PRO A 26 23.00 0.13 6.43
CA PRO A 26 23.62 1.30 5.84
C PRO A 26 22.59 2.13 5.08
N ILE A 27 22.61 3.44 5.27
CA ILE A 27 21.75 4.39 4.54
C ILE A 27 21.84 4.17 3.02
N ARG A 28 23.04 3.88 2.52
CA ARG A 28 23.26 3.57 1.09
C ARG A 28 22.43 2.39 0.57
N ILE A 29 22.26 1.33 1.37
CA ILE A 29 21.42 0.17 0.98
C ILE A 29 19.96 0.61 0.91
N THR A 30 19.51 1.37 1.92
CA THR A 30 18.14 1.89 1.97
C THR A 30 17.85 2.79 0.77
N THR A 31 18.76 3.70 0.43
CA THR A 31 18.62 4.59 -0.73
C THR A 31 18.58 3.82 -2.05
N ILE A 32 19.52 2.89 -2.28
CA ILE A 32 19.56 2.10 -3.52
C ILE A 32 18.29 1.27 -3.69
N TYR A 33 17.80 0.67 -2.60
CA TYR A 33 16.54 -0.07 -2.63
C TYR A 33 15.35 0.81 -3.02
N PHE A 34 15.18 1.96 -2.35
CA PHE A 34 14.05 2.85 -2.67
C PHE A 34 14.16 3.47 -4.06
N GLN A 35 15.37 3.64 -4.59
CA GLN A 35 15.57 4.02 -6.00
C GLN A 35 15.15 2.90 -6.96
N ALA A 36 15.59 1.66 -6.70
CA ALA A 36 15.24 0.50 -7.52
C ALA A 36 13.72 0.26 -7.53
N ILE A 37 13.08 0.33 -6.37
CA ILE A 37 11.63 0.15 -6.27
C ILE A 37 10.86 1.30 -6.91
N GLY A 38 11.34 2.55 -6.80
CA GLY A 38 10.75 3.68 -7.50
C GLY A 38 10.82 3.54 -9.02
N LEU A 39 11.97 3.11 -9.55
CA LEU A 39 12.13 2.79 -10.99
C LEU A 39 11.19 1.67 -11.44
N PHE A 40 11.04 0.63 -10.62
CA PHE A 40 10.11 -0.46 -10.90
C PHE A 40 8.65 -0.01 -10.87
N THR A 41 8.28 0.82 -9.89
CA THR A 41 6.95 1.42 -9.78
C THR A 41 6.62 2.28 -11.00
N LEU A 42 7.59 3.08 -11.50
CA LEU A 42 7.45 3.81 -12.76
C LEU A 42 7.21 2.87 -13.94
N ALA A 43 7.95 1.76 -14.03
CA ALA A 43 7.81 0.80 -15.12
C ALA A 43 6.43 0.12 -15.13
N ILE A 44 5.96 -0.35 -13.97
CA ILE A 44 4.63 -0.94 -13.82
C ILE A 44 3.55 0.10 -14.08
N GLY A 45 3.68 1.30 -13.50
CA GLY A 45 2.72 2.38 -13.69
C GLY A 45 2.57 2.76 -15.16
N ALA A 46 3.68 2.86 -15.89
CA ALA A 46 3.66 3.12 -17.33
C ALA A 46 3.00 1.97 -18.10
N SER A 47 3.32 0.71 -17.76
CA SER A 47 2.69 -0.45 -18.41
C SER A 47 1.17 -0.45 -18.22
N MET A 48 0.68 -0.15 -17.01
CA MET A 48 -0.75 -0.10 -16.69
C MET A 48 -1.46 1.11 -17.34
N ALA A 49 -0.75 2.24 -17.47
CA ALA A 49 -1.31 3.45 -18.06
C ALA A 49 -1.42 3.39 -19.59
N VAL A 50 -0.57 2.59 -20.26
CA VAL A 50 -0.59 2.44 -21.73
C VAL A 50 -1.87 1.77 -22.24
N GLU A 51 -2.50 0.91 -21.44
CA GLU A 51 -3.75 0.21 -21.78
C GLU A 51 -5.01 1.09 -21.65
N MET A 52 -4.85 2.42 -21.60
CA MET A 52 -5.94 3.37 -21.40
C MET A 52 -6.80 3.55 -22.67
N GLU A 53 -8.09 3.20 -22.57
CA GLU A 53 -9.07 3.42 -23.65
C GLU A 53 -9.87 4.72 -23.50
N HIS A 54 -10.33 5.04 -22.28
CA HIS A 54 -11.24 6.16 -22.03
C HIS A 54 -10.57 7.33 -21.29
N ILE A 55 -9.70 8.05 -22.00
CA ILE A 55 -8.87 9.13 -21.41
C ILE A 55 -9.67 10.19 -20.65
N LEU A 56 -10.84 10.59 -21.14
CA LEU A 56 -11.68 11.61 -20.48
C LEU A 56 -12.17 11.15 -19.11
N ILE A 57 -12.54 9.87 -18.99
CA ILE A 57 -12.98 9.28 -17.72
C ILE A 57 -11.81 9.20 -16.75
N VAL A 58 -10.63 8.77 -17.22
CA VAL A 58 -9.41 8.67 -16.41
C VAL A 58 -8.99 10.05 -15.86
N VAL A 59 -8.90 11.07 -16.72
CA VAL A 59 -8.55 12.43 -16.31
C VAL A 59 -9.57 13.01 -15.33
N SER A 60 -10.87 12.82 -15.61
CA SER A 60 -11.93 13.30 -14.72
C SER A 60 -11.88 12.60 -13.36
N SER A 61 -11.61 11.29 -13.34
CA SER A 61 -11.51 10.49 -12.12
C SER A 61 -10.30 10.90 -11.27
N LEU A 62 -9.15 11.18 -11.90
CA LEU A 62 -7.97 11.70 -11.22
C LEU A 62 -8.23 13.09 -10.60
N ALA A 63 -8.84 13.99 -11.36
CA ALA A 63 -9.15 15.34 -10.89
C ALA A 63 -10.18 15.33 -9.74
N ILE A 64 -11.29 14.63 -9.90
CA ILE A 64 -12.33 14.56 -8.87
C ILE A 64 -11.84 13.76 -7.66
N GLY A 65 -11.19 12.62 -7.90
CA GLY A 65 -10.68 11.74 -6.85
C GLY A 65 -9.61 12.39 -5.97
N SER A 66 -8.69 13.16 -6.56
CA SER A 66 -7.67 13.91 -5.79
C SER A 66 -8.29 15.00 -4.91
N LEU A 67 -9.25 15.76 -5.42
CA LEU A 67 -9.97 16.78 -4.63
C LEU A 67 -10.78 16.15 -3.48
N LEU A 68 -11.46 15.03 -3.75
CA LEU A 68 -12.19 14.29 -2.72
C LEU A 68 -11.24 13.68 -1.68
N GLY A 69 -10.11 13.12 -2.13
CA GLY A 69 -9.08 12.56 -1.25
C GLY A 69 -8.50 13.59 -0.30
N GLU A 70 -8.15 14.78 -0.82
CA GLU A 70 -7.68 15.91 -0.02
C GLU A 70 -8.75 16.34 1.00
N TRP A 71 -10.01 16.44 0.58
CA TRP A 71 -11.10 16.82 1.48
C TRP A 71 -11.34 15.79 2.60
N MET A 72 -11.12 14.51 2.32
CA MET A 72 -11.25 13.43 3.30
C MET A 72 -10.09 13.38 4.30
N ASP A 73 -8.93 13.96 3.96
CA ASP A 73 -7.77 14.12 4.84
C ASP A 73 -7.36 12.80 5.54
N ILE A 74 -7.02 11.82 4.69
CA ILE A 74 -6.66 10.46 5.12
C ILE A 74 -5.41 10.48 6.02
N GLU A 75 -4.49 11.42 5.79
CA GLU A 75 -3.28 11.61 6.60
C GLU A 75 -3.63 11.90 8.06
N ARG A 76 -4.53 12.87 8.33
CA ARG A 76 -5.01 13.11 9.70
C ARG A 76 -5.73 11.90 10.30
N GLY A 77 -6.33 11.04 9.46
CA GLY A 77 -6.88 9.76 9.88
C GLY A 77 -5.80 8.80 10.39
N ALA A 78 -4.72 8.66 9.63
CA ALA A 78 -3.56 7.83 9.97
C ALA A 78 -2.85 8.32 11.24
N GLU A 79 -2.69 9.64 11.41
CA GLU A 79 -2.15 10.24 12.64
C GLU A 79 -3.00 9.91 13.86
N ARG A 80 -4.32 10.08 13.76
CA ARG A 80 -5.26 9.75 14.84
C ARG A 80 -5.22 8.26 15.19
N LEU A 81 -5.14 7.39 14.20
CA LEU A 81 -4.98 5.95 14.41
C LEU A 81 -3.66 5.64 15.13
N SER A 82 -2.57 6.26 14.69
CA SER A 82 -1.24 6.12 15.30
C SER A 82 -1.23 6.52 16.77
N LEU A 83 -1.84 7.67 17.12
CA LEU A 83 -1.96 8.13 18.50
C LEU A 83 -2.81 7.17 19.37
N ARG A 84 -3.92 6.65 18.84
CA ARG A 84 -4.75 5.65 19.55
C ARG A 84 -3.98 4.37 19.84
N LEU A 85 -3.22 3.87 18.87
CA LEU A 85 -2.39 2.66 19.04
C LEU A 85 -1.23 2.93 20.01
N LYS A 86 -0.59 4.10 19.91
CA LYS A 86 0.46 4.54 20.83
C LYS A 86 -0.02 4.50 22.28
N HIS A 87 -1.19 5.05 22.56
CA HIS A 87 -1.80 5.03 23.90
C HIS A 87 -2.18 3.61 24.33
N ARG A 88 -2.78 2.81 23.44
CA ARG A 88 -3.22 1.44 23.76
C ARG A 88 -2.06 0.52 24.13
N PHE A 89 -0.93 0.63 23.44
CA PHE A 89 0.27 -0.18 23.68
C PHE A 89 1.25 0.45 24.66
N HIS A 90 0.93 1.61 25.26
CA HIS A 90 1.78 2.36 26.19
C HIS A 90 3.19 2.63 25.63
N ILE A 91 3.29 2.93 24.33
CA ILE A 91 4.56 3.16 23.65
C ILE A 91 4.91 4.65 23.71
N GLY A 92 5.98 5.01 24.41
CA GLY A 92 6.37 6.41 24.61
C GLY A 92 7.12 7.07 23.45
N SER A 93 7.47 6.37 22.37
CA SER A 93 8.41 6.91 21.36
C SER A 93 7.71 7.63 20.21
N GLU A 94 8.27 8.76 19.76
CA GLU A 94 7.83 9.44 18.53
C GLU A 94 8.14 8.62 17.28
N LYS A 95 9.28 7.90 17.29
CA LYS A 95 9.68 6.98 16.22
C LYS A 95 8.65 5.89 15.94
N PHE A 96 7.92 5.45 16.97
CA PHE A 96 6.82 4.52 16.78
C PHE A 96 5.73 5.12 15.91
N SER A 97 5.29 6.34 16.22
CA SER A 97 4.24 7.00 15.48
C SER A 97 4.66 7.31 14.05
N GLU A 98 5.88 7.83 13.87
CA GLU A 98 6.46 8.10 12.56
C GLU A 98 6.58 6.82 11.72
N GLY A 99 7.09 5.72 12.30
CA GLY A 99 7.20 4.43 11.63
C GLY A 99 5.85 3.83 11.24
N LEU A 100 4.86 3.91 12.13
CA LEU A 100 3.51 3.41 11.88
C LEU A 100 2.81 4.23 10.78
N ILE A 101 2.88 5.57 10.82
CA ILE A 101 2.27 6.43 9.81
C ILE A 101 2.96 6.22 8.46
N THR A 102 4.29 6.24 8.42
CA THR A 102 5.07 6.03 7.20
C THR A 102 4.76 4.68 6.57
N ALA A 103 4.75 3.61 7.37
CA ALA A 103 4.41 2.27 6.89
C ALA A 103 2.94 2.17 6.43
N PHE A 104 2.00 2.77 7.16
CA PHE A 104 0.60 2.77 6.78
C PHE A 104 0.39 3.46 5.42
N LEU A 105 0.95 4.66 5.23
CA LEU A 105 0.83 5.40 3.98
C LEU A 105 1.45 4.60 2.82
N LEU A 106 2.66 4.06 3.02
CA LEU A 106 3.36 3.29 1.98
C LEU A 106 2.65 1.97 1.62
N PHE A 107 2.11 1.26 2.60
CA PHE A 107 1.53 -0.07 2.38
C PHE A 107 0.04 -0.01 1.99
N CYS A 108 -0.74 0.90 2.57
CA CYS A 108 -2.18 0.92 2.42
C CYS A 108 -2.66 1.87 1.30
N VAL A 109 -2.04 3.05 1.17
CA VAL A 109 -2.57 4.14 0.32
C VAL A 109 -2.11 4.04 -1.15
N GLY A 110 -1.29 3.05 -1.49
CA GLY A 110 -0.87 2.81 -2.87
C GLY A 110 -1.98 2.27 -3.78
N SER A 111 -2.00 2.70 -5.05
CA SER A 111 -3.00 2.26 -6.03
C SER A 111 -2.98 0.74 -6.30
N LEU A 112 -1.81 0.10 -6.22
CA LEU A 112 -1.67 -1.37 -6.31
C LEU A 112 -2.45 -2.11 -5.21
N THR A 113 -2.62 -1.50 -4.03
CA THR A 113 -3.42 -2.09 -2.96
C THR A 113 -4.89 -2.12 -3.35
N ILE A 114 -5.41 -1.01 -3.87
CA ILE A 114 -6.81 -0.90 -4.30
C ILE A 114 -7.06 -1.82 -5.50
N LEU A 115 -6.24 -1.72 -6.55
CA LEU A 115 -6.43 -2.53 -7.75
C LEU A 115 -6.23 -4.03 -7.49
N GLY A 116 -5.19 -4.40 -6.74
CA GLY A 116 -4.91 -5.80 -6.43
C GLY A 116 -5.99 -6.45 -5.56
N THR A 117 -6.57 -5.71 -4.60
CA THR A 117 -7.68 -6.22 -3.78
C THR A 117 -8.97 -6.36 -4.57
N ILE A 118 -9.25 -5.44 -5.50
CA ILE A 118 -10.40 -5.53 -6.40
C ILE A 118 -10.24 -6.74 -7.34
N GLN A 119 -9.10 -6.85 -8.04
CA GLN A 119 -8.84 -7.98 -8.94
C GLN A 119 -8.92 -9.33 -8.21
N GLU A 120 -8.29 -9.45 -7.03
CA GLU A 120 -8.38 -10.67 -6.26
C GLU A 120 -9.81 -10.96 -5.77
N GLY A 121 -10.54 -9.92 -5.36
CA GLY A 121 -11.92 -10.05 -4.85
C GLY A 121 -12.89 -10.49 -5.93
N THR A 122 -12.73 -10.02 -7.17
CA THR A 122 -13.58 -10.37 -8.31
C THR A 122 -13.21 -11.70 -8.97
N GLY A 123 -12.23 -12.43 -8.43
CA GLY A 123 -11.81 -13.76 -8.91
C GLY A 123 -10.66 -13.74 -9.93
N GLY A 124 -10.03 -12.59 -10.16
CA GLY A 124 -8.81 -12.44 -10.95
C GLY A 124 -7.55 -12.95 -10.24
N SER A 125 -6.40 -12.83 -10.92
CA SER A 125 -5.14 -13.31 -10.35
C SER A 125 -4.63 -12.39 -9.22
N PRO A 126 -4.02 -12.96 -8.16
CA PRO A 126 -3.45 -12.18 -7.06
C PRO A 126 -2.05 -11.60 -7.37
N ASP A 127 -1.61 -11.57 -8.63
CA ASP A 127 -0.23 -11.26 -9.02
C ASP A 127 0.19 -9.83 -8.64
N LEU A 128 -0.74 -8.86 -8.70
CA LEU A 128 -0.48 -7.50 -8.23
C LEU A 128 -0.23 -7.46 -6.72
N LEU A 129 -0.99 -8.24 -5.94
CA LEU A 129 -0.77 -8.33 -4.49
C LEU A 129 0.50 -9.11 -4.16
N TYR A 130 0.91 -10.11 -4.95
CA TYR A 130 2.20 -10.77 -4.77
C TYR A 130 3.38 -9.85 -5.07
N THR A 131 3.29 -9.10 -6.16
CA THR A 131 4.27 -8.05 -6.48
C THR A 131 4.38 -7.05 -5.33
N LYS A 132 3.23 -6.54 -4.85
CA LYS A 132 3.15 -5.65 -3.69
C LYS A 132 3.73 -6.28 -2.42
N SER A 133 3.47 -7.57 -2.18
CA SER A 133 3.97 -8.28 -1.00
C SER A 133 5.49 -8.30 -0.95
N LEU A 134 6.14 -8.54 -2.10
CA LEU A 134 7.60 -8.52 -2.20
C LEU A 134 8.15 -7.12 -1.93
N MET A 135 7.52 -6.10 -2.53
CA MET A 135 7.84 -4.69 -2.32
C MET A 135 7.69 -4.27 -0.85
N ASP A 136 6.59 -4.67 -0.21
CA ASP A 136 6.30 -4.30 1.17
C ASP A 136 7.16 -5.10 2.17
N PHE A 137 7.54 -6.34 1.87
CA PHE A 137 8.48 -7.14 2.67
C PHE A 137 9.80 -6.40 2.87
N PHE A 138 10.48 -6.04 1.78
CA PHE A 138 11.78 -5.37 1.86
C PHE A 138 11.66 -3.96 2.42
N SER A 139 10.60 -3.24 2.07
CA SER A 139 10.32 -1.92 2.65
C SER A 139 10.12 -2.00 4.16
N ALA A 140 9.39 -3.01 4.65
CA ALA A 140 9.18 -3.25 6.07
C ALA A 140 10.48 -3.57 6.81
N ILE A 141 11.40 -4.34 6.21
CA ILE A 141 12.74 -4.58 6.80
C ILE A 141 13.46 -3.25 7.02
N LEU A 142 13.54 -2.42 5.99
CA LEU A 142 14.30 -1.17 6.02
C LEU A 142 13.65 -0.17 6.98
N LEU A 143 12.35 0.06 6.85
CA LEU A 143 11.60 0.97 7.71
C LEU A 143 11.63 0.52 9.17
N ALA A 144 11.43 -0.78 9.46
CA ALA A 144 11.46 -1.27 10.84
C ALA A 144 12.85 -1.17 11.47
N SER A 145 13.92 -1.31 10.68
CA SER A 145 15.28 -1.11 11.17
C SER A 145 15.58 0.35 11.58
N ALA A 146 14.87 1.31 10.98
CA ALA A 146 14.99 2.75 11.22
C ALA A 146 14.02 3.28 12.29
N PHE A 147 12.74 2.95 12.16
CA PHE A 147 11.64 3.47 12.96
C PHE A 147 11.15 2.53 14.06
N GLY A 148 11.51 1.25 14.00
CA GLY A 148 11.20 0.26 15.02
C GLY A 148 9.82 -0.37 14.85
N VAL A 149 9.19 -0.72 15.98
CA VAL A 149 8.06 -1.67 16.02
C VAL A 149 6.77 -1.13 15.38
N GLY A 150 6.67 0.19 15.21
CA GLY A 150 5.52 0.82 14.53
C GLY A 150 5.25 0.25 13.15
N VAL A 151 6.28 -0.15 12.43
CA VAL A 151 6.17 -0.74 11.08
C VAL A 151 5.52 -2.12 11.09
N ALA A 152 5.90 -2.99 12.03
CA ALA A 152 5.27 -4.30 12.17
C ALA A 152 3.81 -4.18 12.61
N ILE A 153 3.49 -3.20 13.46
CA ILE A 153 2.11 -2.91 13.88
C ILE A 153 1.26 -2.41 12.70
N ALA A 154 1.86 -1.76 11.69
CA ALA A 154 1.16 -1.33 10.47
C ALA A 154 0.56 -2.48 9.65
N ALA A 155 1.00 -3.73 9.87
CA ALA A 155 0.38 -4.90 9.26
C ALA A 155 -1.09 -5.06 9.67
N ALA A 156 -1.48 -4.63 10.88
CA ALA A 156 -2.87 -4.73 11.34
C ALA A 156 -3.83 -3.82 10.54
N PRO A 157 -3.59 -2.49 10.43
CA PRO A 157 -4.43 -1.65 9.58
C PRO A 157 -4.31 -2.02 8.09
N LEU A 158 -3.15 -2.50 7.62
CA LEU A 158 -3.01 -3.03 6.26
C LEU A 158 -3.95 -4.21 6.00
N PHE A 159 -3.94 -5.21 6.89
CA PHE A 159 -4.80 -6.37 6.78
C PHE A 159 -6.27 -5.96 6.79
N ILE A 160 -6.67 -5.08 7.72
CA ILE A 160 -8.06 -4.60 7.80
C ILE A 160 -8.44 -3.89 6.49
N PHE A 161 -7.58 -3.02 5.98
CA PHE A 161 -7.84 -2.28 4.76
C PHE A 161 -7.97 -3.19 3.54
N GLN A 162 -6.97 -4.05 3.31
CA GLN A 162 -6.98 -4.98 2.19
C GLN A 162 -8.11 -6.00 2.27
N ALA A 163 -8.32 -6.61 3.44
CA ALA A 163 -9.39 -7.60 3.60
C ALA A 163 -10.76 -6.97 3.39
N SER A 164 -10.99 -5.76 3.88
CA SER A 164 -12.25 -5.04 3.65
C SER A 164 -12.49 -4.80 2.17
N LEU A 165 -11.48 -4.32 1.43
CA LEU A 165 -11.61 -4.09 -0.01
C LEU A 165 -11.81 -5.39 -0.79
N THR A 166 -11.01 -6.43 -0.52
CA THR A 166 -11.13 -7.73 -1.22
C THR A 166 -12.50 -8.37 -0.98
N LEU A 167 -13.02 -8.32 0.25
CA LEU A 167 -14.34 -8.87 0.59
C LEU A 167 -15.47 -8.05 -0.04
N LEU A 168 -15.39 -6.72 -0.01
CA LEU A 168 -16.36 -5.85 -0.66
C LEU A 168 -16.36 -6.07 -2.17
N ALA A 169 -15.20 -6.22 -2.80
CA ALA A 169 -15.08 -6.51 -4.22
C ALA A 169 -15.67 -7.88 -4.58
N GLY A 170 -15.45 -8.91 -3.76
CA GLY A 170 -16.07 -10.21 -3.95
C GLY A 170 -17.59 -10.20 -3.80
N TYR A 171 -18.12 -9.43 -2.85
CA TYR A 171 -19.57 -9.25 -2.70
C TYR A 171 -20.17 -8.43 -3.85
N ALA A 172 -19.49 -7.38 -4.29
CA ALA A 172 -19.93 -6.48 -5.35
C ALA A 172 -19.43 -6.90 -6.74
N GLY A 173 -19.04 -8.16 -6.94
CA GLY A 173 -18.34 -8.60 -8.16
C GLY A 173 -19.08 -8.25 -9.47
N SER A 174 -20.42 -8.25 -9.46
CA SER A 174 -21.23 -7.86 -10.63
C SER A 174 -21.11 -6.39 -11.04
N PHE A 175 -20.61 -5.51 -10.14
CA PHE A 175 -20.35 -4.10 -10.45
C PHE A 175 -18.99 -3.88 -11.13
N PHE A 176 -18.05 -4.82 -10.99
CA PHE A 176 -16.70 -4.69 -11.54
C PHE A 176 -16.62 -5.39 -12.90
N THR A 177 -17.17 -4.75 -13.93
CA THR A 177 -17.01 -5.20 -15.32
C THR A 177 -15.55 -5.08 -15.76
N GLU A 178 -15.18 -5.78 -16.83
CA GLU A 178 -13.82 -5.72 -17.40
C GLU A 178 -13.42 -4.27 -17.76
N GLU A 179 -14.34 -3.49 -18.33
CA GLU A 179 -14.14 -2.08 -18.66
C GLU A 179 -13.85 -1.22 -17.41
N ILE A 180 -14.54 -1.48 -16.30
CA ILE A 180 -14.31 -0.76 -15.04
C ILE A 180 -12.96 -1.14 -14.44
N ILE A 181 -12.60 -2.43 -14.46
CA ILE A 181 -11.30 -2.91 -13.99
C ILE A 181 -10.17 -2.32 -14.84
N LEU A 182 -10.34 -2.24 -16.17
CA LEU A 182 -9.39 -1.60 -17.06
C LEU A 182 -9.24 -0.10 -16.74
N GLY A 183 -10.35 0.62 -16.55
CA GLY A 183 -10.32 2.02 -16.15
C GLY A 183 -9.60 2.25 -14.80
N LEU A 184 -9.86 1.39 -13.80
CA LEU A 184 -9.16 1.40 -12.52
C LEU A 184 -7.67 1.09 -12.68
N THR A 185 -7.32 0.19 -13.61
CA THR A 185 -5.93 -0.16 -13.93
C THR A 185 -5.20 1.04 -14.53
N SER A 186 -5.80 1.74 -15.48
CA SER A 186 -5.20 2.93 -16.10
C SER A 186 -5.03 4.08 -15.10
N VAL A 187 -6.06 4.40 -14.32
CA VAL A 187 -5.99 5.43 -13.26
C VAL A 187 -4.92 5.05 -12.24
N GLY A 188 -4.95 3.80 -11.77
CA GLY A 188 -4.00 3.28 -10.80
C GLY A 188 -2.56 3.31 -11.32
N GLY A 189 -2.35 3.02 -12.60
CA GLY A 189 -1.05 3.11 -13.27
C GLY A 189 -0.50 4.52 -13.29
N ILE A 190 -1.32 5.51 -13.63
CA ILE A 190 -0.92 6.93 -13.59
C ILE A 190 -0.57 7.36 -12.15
N MET A 191 -1.37 6.94 -11.15
CA MET A 191 -1.09 7.23 -9.74
C MET A 191 0.18 6.55 -9.20
N LEU A 192 0.72 5.52 -9.86
CA LEU A 192 2.03 4.96 -9.48
C LEU A 192 3.17 5.84 -9.98
N ILE A 193 2.97 6.58 -11.05
CA ILE A 193 4.01 7.39 -11.69
C ILE A 193 4.22 8.72 -10.96
N GLY A 194 3.15 9.35 -10.47
CA GLY A 194 3.16 10.66 -9.82
C GLY A 194 2.61 10.61 -8.41
#